data_AF-A0AAU6WJH3-F1
#
_entry.id   AF-A0AAU6WJH3-F1
#
_cell.length_a   1.000
_cell.length_b   1.000
_cell.length_c   1.000
_cell.angle_alpha   90.00
_cell.angle_beta   90.00
_cell.angle_gamma   90.00
#
_symmetry.space_group_name_H-M   'P 1'
#
loop_
_entity.id
_entity.type
_entity.pdbx_description
1 polymer ?
#
loop_
_entity_poly.entity_id
_entity_poly.type
_entity_poly.pdbx_seq_one_letter_code
_entity_poly.pdbx_strand_id
1 'polypeptide(L)'
;MKDSKILGCQDTLYAATNHSRQYFENCYIEGTTDFIFGQATAVFRNCTINSLADSYITAAATEADRTYGFVFLDCQLTAKEGITKVYLGRPWRPYAKTVFIDTTMGKHILPEGWNPWKGDKMFPDKEKPHPMQNTEAKAKAGTSGKGSAGLIN
;
A
#
# COMPACT_ATOMS: atom_id res chain seq x y z
N MET A 1 -7.76 5.10 14.77
CA MET A 1 -7.46 3.93 15.62
C MET A 1 -6.00 3.97 16.03
N LYS A 2 -5.66 3.58 17.25
CA LYS A 2 -4.27 3.60 17.74
C LYS A 2 -3.94 2.31 18.47
N ASP A 3 -2.67 1.92 18.48
CA ASP A 3 -2.11 0.85 19.33
C ASP A 3 -2.90 -0.48 19.22
N SER A 4 -3.31 -0.82 18.00
CA SER A 4 -4.25 -1.91 17.72
C SER A 4 -3.68 -2.91 16.72
N LYS A 5 -4.14 -4.16 16.81
CA LYS A 5 -3.88 -5.20 15.83
C LYS A 5 -5.12 -5.44 14.96
N ILE A 6 -4.96 -5.35 13.65
CA ILE A 6 -6.01 -5.64 12.67
C ILE A 6 -5.54 -6.87 11.89
N LEU A 7 -6.18 -8.01 12.16
CA LEU A 7 -5.75 -9.30 11.66
C LEU A 7 -6.81 -9.85 10.72
N GLY A 8 -6.38 -10.38 9.57
CA GLY A 8 -7.26 -11.00 8.60
C GLY A 8 -6.47 -11.66 7.49
N CYS A 9 -7.19 -12.01 6.42
CA CYS A 9 -6.61 -12.54 5.19
C CYS A 9 -6.88 -11.55 4.06
N GLN A 10 -7.82 -11.86 3.18
CA GLN A 10 -8.25 -10.96 2.13
C GLN A 10 -9.17 -9.89 2.71
N ASP A 11 -9.05 -8.65 2.20
CA ASP A 11 -9.95 -7.53 2.53
C ASP A 11 -10.00 -7.21 4.04
N THR A 12 -8.86 -7.26 4.73
CA THR A 12 -8.76 -7.13 6.20
C THR A 12 -9.23 -5.78 6.74
N LEU A 13 -8.78 -4.67 6.16
CA LEU A 13 -9.15 -3.32 6.56
C LEU A 13 -9.88 -2.61 5.43
N TYR A 14 -11.19 -2.48 5.59
CA TYR A 14 -12.00 -1.65 4.69
C TYR A 14 -12.00 -0.19 5.17
N ALA A 15 -11.18 0.64 4.54
CA ALA A 15 -11.19 2.10 4.69
C ALA A 15 -12.39 2.69 3.93
N ALA A 16 -13.58 2.46 4.51
CA ALA A 16 -14.89 2.68 3.90
C ALA A 16 -15.33 4.16 3.91
N THR A 17 -16.42 4.42 3.19
CA THR A 17 -17.13 5.71 3.09
C THR A 17 -16.32 6.78 2.35
N ASN A 18 -16.79 7.14 1.16
CA ASN A 18 -16.26 8.28 0.41
C ASN A 18 -16.30 9.56 1.27
N HIS A 19 -15.32 10.45 1.06
CA HIS A 19 -15.09 11.67 1.84
C HIS A 19 -14.75 11.47 3.32
N SER A 20 -14.68 10.24 3.82
CA SER A 20 -14.20 9.99 5.17
C SER A 20 -12.69 10.19 5.28
N ARG A 21 -12.25 10.59 6.47
CA ARG A 21 -10.84 10.73 6.84
C ARG A 21 -10.54 9.79 7.98
N GLN A 22 -9.54 8.94 7.82
CA GLN A 22 -9.19 7.92 8.78
C GLN A 22 -7.72 8.03 9.17
N TYR A 23 -7.41 7.78 10.43
CA TYR A 23 -6.06 7.86 10.97
C TYR A 23 -5.75 6.61 11.78
N PHE A 24 -4.66 5.93 11.44
CA PHE A 24 -4.14 4.73 12.07
C PHE A 24 -2.72 5.02 12.55
N GLU A 25 -2.44 4.77 13.83
CA GLU A 25 -1.14 5.07 14.43
C GLU A 25 -0.67 3.94 15.33
N ASN A 26 0.60 3.55 15.21
CA ASN A 26 1.19 2.45 15.98
C ASN A 26 0.39 1.15 15.85
N CYS A 27 -0.22 0.91 14.68
CA CYS A 27 -1.01 -0.28 14.44
C CYS A 27 -0.16 -1.38 13.80
N TYR A 28 -0.54 -2.63 14.06
CA TYR A 28 -0.10 -3.79 13.29
C TYR A 28 -1.26 -4.25 12.42
N ILE A 29 -1.04 -4.35 11.11
CA ILE A 29 -2.06 -4.74 10.13
C ILE A 29 -1.49 -5.87 9.29
N GLU A 30 -2.19 -7.00 9.21
CA GLU A 30 -1.76 -8.13 8.39
C GLU A 30 -2.86 -8.66 7.48
N GLY A 31 -2.45 -9.26 6.36
CA GLY A 31 -3.38 -9.90 5.45
C GLY A 31 -2.71 -10.53 4.24
N THR A 32 -3.53 -11.08 3.35
CA THR A 32 -3.08 -11.74 2.12
C THR A 32 -3.27 -10.81 0.93
N THR A 33 -4.49 -10.66 0.44
CA THR A 33 -4.82 -9.95 -0.81
C THR A 33 -5.63 -8.70 -0.51
N ASP A 34 -5.23 -7.57 -1.11
CA ASP A 34 -5.96 -6.29 -1.05
C ASP A 34 -6.32 -5.88 0.39
N PHE A 35 -5.47 -6.24 1.35
CA PHE A 35 -5.87 -6.28 2.75
C PHE A 35 -6.01 -4.89 3.39
N ILE A 36 -5.63 -3.83 2.68
CA ILE A 36 -6.02 -2.44 2.96
C ILE A 36 -6.69 -1.87 1.72
N PHE A 37 -8.01 -1.66 1.75
CA PHE A 37 -8.78 -1.28 0.57
C PHE A 37 -9.87 -0.26 0.89
N GLY A 38 -10.40 0.42 -0.14
CA GLY A 38 -11.52 1.34 0.00
C GLY A 38 -11.28 2.74 -0.53
N GLN A 39 -12.18 3.66 -0.18
CA GLN A 39 -12.33 4.98 -0.81
C GLN A 39 -11.89 6.13 0.08
N ALA A 40 -11.70 5.89 1.39
CA ALA A 40 -11.38 6.93 2.35
C ALA A 40 -10.02 7.58 2.07
N THR A 41 -9.86 8.82 2.54
CA THR A 41 -8.52 9.39 2.75
C THR A 41 -7.99 8.82 4.06
N ALA A 42 -7.00 7.92 4.02
CA ALA A 42 -6.51 7.22 5.20
C ALA A 42 -5.01 7.42 5.40
N VAL A 43 -4.61 7.80 6.61
CA VAL A 43 -3.20 7.92 7.01
C VAL A 43 -2.84 6.77 7.94
N PHE A 44 -1.76 6.09 7.64
CA PHE A 44 -1.12 5.06 8.46
C PHE A 44 0.22 5.61 8.90
N ARG A 45 0.40 5.85 10.21
CA ARG A 45 1.61 6.40 10.78
C ARG A 45 2.28 5.41 11.71
N ASN A 46 3.57 5.16 11.53
CA ASN A 46 4.35 4.27 12.39
C ASN A 46 3.69 2.89 12.55
N CYS A 47 3.11 2.38 11.46
CA CYS A 47 2.43 1.08 11.45
C CYS A 47 3.36 0.00 10.90
N THR A 48 3.18 -1.23 11.39
CA THR A 48 3.73 -2.43 10.75
C THR A 48 2.66 -3.04 9.85
N ILE A 49 2.99 -3.22 8.58
CA ILE A 49 2.12 -3.77 7.55
C ILE A 49 2.71 -5.11 7.12
N ASN A 50 2.06 -6.22 7.49
CA ASN A 50 2.61 -7.56 7.37
C ASN A 50 1.87 -8.41 6.31
N SER A 51 2.58 -8.78 5.24
CA SER A 51 2.03 -9.64 4.18
C SER A 51 2.12 -11.12 4.52
N LEU A 52 1.00 -11.82 4.38
CA LEU A 52 0.87 -13.26 4.66
C LEU A 52 0.91 -14.13 3.40
N ALA A 53 0.87 -13.53 2.20
CA ALA A 53 0.91 -14.20 0.91
C ALA A 53 1.61 -13.34 -0.16
N ASP A 54 2.09 -13.98 -1.22
CA ASP A 54 2.55 -13.31 -2.45
C ASP A 54 1.34 -12.68 -3.16
N SER A 55 1.06 -11.41 -2.89
CA SER A 55 -0.15 -10.72 -3.35
C SER A 55 0.00 -9.18 -3.24
N TYR A 56 -1.07 -8.45 -2.93
CA TYR A 56 -1.14 -6.99 -2.97
C TYR A 56 -1.47 -6.43 -1.59
N ILE A 57 -0.75 -5.38 -1.17
CA ILE A 57 -1.04 -4.68 0.10
C ILE A 57 -2.31 -3.83 -0.04
N THR A 58 -2.34 -2.95 -1.04
CA THR A 58 -3.42 -1.95 -1.17
C THR A 58 -4.31 -2.15 -2.39
N ALA A 59 -5.61 -1.88 -2.21
CA ALA A 59 -6.58 -1.75 -3.29
C ALA A 59 -7.40 -0.45 -3.13
N ALA A 60 -6.77 0.67 -3.45
CA ALA A 60 -7.39 1.98 -3.32
C ALA A 60 -8.48 2.19 -4.39
N ALA A 61 -9.58 2.81 -3.98
CA ALA A 61 -10.71 3.21 -4.79
C ALA A 61 -10.99 4.72 -4.67
N THR A 62 -9.92 5.51 -4.53
CA THR A 62 -10.00 6.97 -4.44
C THR A 62 -10.75 7.54 -5.65
N GLU A 63 -11.63 8.51 -5.41
CA GLU A 63 -12.40 9.18 -6.47
C GLU A 63 -11.64 10.36 -7.10
N ALA A 64 -12.10 10.80 -8.27
CA ALA A 64 -11.43 11.83 -9.07
C ALA A 64 -11.30 13.18 -8.35
N ASP A 65 -12.31 13.54 -7.56
CA ASP A 65 -12.42 14.79 -6.82
C ASP A 65 -11.61 14.79 -5.50
N ARG A 66 -11.06 13.64 -5.10
CA ARG A 66 -10.29 13.50 -3.86
C ARG A 66 -8.83 13.83 -4.10
N THR A 67 -8.29 14.81 -3.38
CA THR A 67 -6.85 15.12 -3.44
C THR A 67 -5.97 13.97 -2.93
N TYR A 68 -6.40 13.29 -1.85
CA TYR A 68 -5.60 12.27 -1.17
C TYR A 68 -6.37 10.94 -1.03
N GLY A 69 -5.65 9.83 -1.21
CA GLY A 69 -6.10 8.47 -0.91
C GLY A 69 -5.41 7.91 0.33
N PHE A 70 -4.62 6.86 0.17
CA PHE A 70 -3.87 6.24 1.26
C PHE A 70 -2.46 6.82 1.40
N VAL A 71 -2.07 7.11 2.64
CA VAL A 71 -0.74 7.67 2.97
C VAL A 71 -0.12 6.80 4.06
N PHE A 72 0.99 6.14 3.75
CA PHE A 72 1.79 5.41 4.72
C PHE A 72 3.01 6.26 5.07
N LEU A 73 3.15 6.64 6.34
CA LEU A 73 4.16 7.55 6.84
C LEU A 73 4.95 6.88 7.96
N ASP A 74 6.28 6.78 7.79
CA ASP A 74 7.17 6.13 8.75
C ASP A 74 6.76 4.68 9.09
N CYS A 75 6.18 3.96 8.13
CA CYS A 75 5.74 2.57 8.34
C CYS A 75 6.87 1.56 8.10
N GLN A 76 6.59 0.29 8.42
CA GLN A 76 7.42 -0.85 8.05
C GLN A 76 6.60 -1.88 7.29
N LEU A 77 7.05 -2.25 6.09
CA LEU A 77 6.47 -3.35 5.32
C LEU A 77 7.26 -4.62 5.64
N THR A 78 6.58 -5.61 6.22
CA THR A 78 7.13 -6.93 6.59
C THR A 78 6.34 -8.03 5.90
N ALA A 79 6.88 -9.26 5.93
CA ALA A 79 6.15 -10.40 5.43
C ALA A 79 6.45 -11.66 6.24
N LYS A 80 5.51 -12.59 6.22
CA LYS A 80 5.70 -13.95 6.74
C LYS A 80 6.85 -14.64 5.99
N GLU A 81 7.52 -15.57 6.67
CA GLU A 81 8.55 -16.40 6.05
C GLU A 81 8.04 -17.11 4.78
N GLY A 82 8.88 -17.13 3.74
CA GLY A 82 8.56 -17.71 2.43
C GLY A 82 7.89 -16.74 1.45
N ILE A 83 7.39 -15.59 1.90
CA ILE A 83 6.76 -14.58 1.04
C ILE A 83 7.84 -13.69 0.42
N THR A 84 7.79 -13.55 -0.91
CA THR A 84 8.85 -12.91 -1.69
C THR A 84 8.35 -12.05 -2.85
N LYS A 85 7.06 -12.13 -3.21
CA LYS A 85 6.49 -11.49 -4.40
C LYS A 85 5.24 -10.68 -4.05
N VAL A 86 5.43 -9.56 -3.39
CA VAL A 86 4.36 -8.66 -2.96
C VAL A 86 4.42 -7.35 -3.73
N TYR A 87 3.26 -6.87 -4.16
CA TYR A 87 3.07 -5.53 -4.71
C TYR A 87 2.57 -4.57 -3.63
N LEU A 88 2.99 -3.31 -3.71
CA LEU A 88 2.49 -2.20 -2.89
C LEU A 88 0.98 -2.00 -3.06
N GLY A 89 0.45 -2.32 -4.23
CA GLY A 89 -0.99 -2.35 -4.45
C GLY A 89 -1.39 -2.41 -5.91
N ARG A 90 -2.69 -2.23 -6.11
CA ARG A 90 -3.35 -2.20 -7.40
C ARG A 90 -4.61 -1.34 -7.38
N PRO A 91 -5.02 -0.74 -8.52
CA PRO A 91 -6.16 0.18 -8.55
C PRO A 91 -7.50 -0.57 -8.55
N TRP A 92 -8.27 -0.45 -7.46
CA TRP A 92 -9.67 -0.94 -7.43
C TRP A 92 -10.60 -0.04 -8.23
N ARG A 93 -10.27 1.26 -8.34
CA ARG A 93 -10.94 2.25 -9.22
C ARG A 93 -9.89 3.10 -9.98
N PRO A 94 -10.27 3.76 -11.09
CA PRO A 94 -9.32 4.46 -11.98
C PRO A 94 -8.45 5.53 -11.32
N TYR A 95 -8.97 6.24 -10.30
CA TYR A 95 -8.27 7.36 -9.65
C TYR A 95 -7.57 6.96 -8.35
N ALA A 96 -7.27 5.66 -8.17
CA ALA A 96 -6.58 5.13 -7.01
C ALA A 96 -5.30 5.91 -6.67
N LYS A 97 -5.17 6.33 -5.41
CA LYS A 97 -4.03 7.10 -4.90
C LYS A 97 -3.51 6.44 -3.64
N THR A 98 -2.24 6.04 -3.66
CA THR A 98 -1.52 5.51 -2.50
C THR A 98 -0.08 6.06 -2.55
N VAL A 99 0.48 6.40 -1.39
CA VAL A 99 1.87 6.85 -1.26
C VAL A 99 2.53 6.24 -0.02
N PHE A 100 3.83 5.95 -0.12
CA PHE A 100 4.67 5.44 0.96
C PHE A 100 5.83 6.42 1.20
N ILE A 101 5.78 7.12 2.33
CA ILE A 101 6.73 8.17 2.72
C ILE A 101 7.53 7.66 3.92
N ASP A 102 8.87 7.75 3.82
CA ASP A 102 9.80 7.33 4.88
C ASP A 102 9.57 5.91 5.41
N THR A 103 8.98 5.05 4.57
CA THR A 103 8.56 3.70 4.94
C THR A 103 9.66 2.71 4.59
N THR A 104 10.02 1.84 5.54
CA THR A 104 11.01 0.79 5.29
C THR A 104 10.34 -0.37 4.56
N MET A 105 10.90 -0.79 3.42
CA MET A 105 10.36 -1.87 2.61
C MET A 105 11.22 -3.13 2.72
N GLY A 106 10.60 -4.25 3.10
CA GLY A 106 11.29 -5.54 3.13
C GLY A 106 11.57 -6.08 1.72
N LYS A 107 12.51 -7.03 1.63
CA LYS A 107 12.96 -7.67 0.36
C LYS A 107 11.87 -8.42 -0.43
N HIS A 108 10.69 -8.58 0.15
CA HIS A 108 9.54 -9.24 -0.47
C HIS A 108 8.76 -8.31 -1.41
N ILE A 109 9.00 -7.00 -1.33
CA ILE A 109 8.39 -6.02 -2.23
C ILE A 109 9.08 -6.12 -3.59
N LEU A 110 8.28 -6.35 -4.62
CA LEU A 110 8.74 -6.42 -5.99
C LEU A 110 9.25 -5.05 -6.48
N PRO A 111 10.34 -5.01 -7.28
CA PRO A 111 10.89 -3.76 -7.80
C PRO A 111 9.91 -3.02 -8.73
N GLU A 112 8.97 -3.74 -9.36
CA GLU A 112 7.87 -3.15 -10.14
C GLU A 112 6.95 -2.28 -9.28
N GLY A 113 6.87 -2.56 -7.98
CA GLY A 113 6.07 -1.83 -6.99
C GLY A 113 4.58 -2.05 -7.11
N TRP A 114 3.99 -1.84 -8.29
CA TRP A 114 2.55 -1.75 -8.50
C TRP A 114 2.06 -2.72 -9.57
N ASN A 115 0.85 -3.25 -9.38
CA ASN A 115 0.17 -4.04 -10.39
C ASN A 115 -0.95 -3.23 -11.04
N PRO A 116 -1.03 -3.18 -12.37
CA PRO A 116 -2.00 -2.34 -13.10
C PRO A 116 -3.44 -2.87 -13.03
N TRP A 117 -3.65 -4.11 -12.55
CA TRP A 117 -4.95 -4.79 -12.48
C TRP A 117 -5.63 -4.91 -13.85
N LYS A 118 -4.98 -5.63 -14.76
CA LYS A 118 -5.48 -5.79 -16.13
C LYS A 118 -6.77 -6.59 -16.23
N GLY A 119 -7.55 -6.31 -17.26
CA GLY A 119 -8.71 -7.13 -17.66
C GLY A 119 -9.99 -6.88 -16.87
N ASP A 120 -10.09 -5.77 -16.13
CA ASP A 120 -11.33 -5.35 -15.49
C ASP A 120 -12.32 -4.80 -16.53
N LYS A 121 -13.39 -5.55 -16.79
CA LYS A 121 -14.42 -5.19 -17.76
C LYS A 121 -15.25 -3.98 -17.33
N MET A 122 -15.34 -3.72 -16.02
CA MET A 122 -16.12 -2.60 -15.48
C MET A 122 -15.33 -1.29 -15.56
N PHE A 123 -14.00 -1.36 -15.46
CA PHE A 123 -13.10 -0.22 -15.53
C PHE A 123 -11.93 -0.51 -16.49
N PRO A 124 -12.18 -0.55 -17.81
CA PRO A 124 -11.19 -0.96 -18.81
C PRO A 124 -9.99 -0.01 -18.90
N ASP A 125 -10.15 1.22 -18.43
CA ASP A 125 -9.19 2.31 -18.57
C ASP A 125 -8.40 2.61 -17.29
N LYS A 126 -8.54 1.81 -16.23
CA LYS A 126 -7.87 2.08 -14.94
C LYS A 126 -6.34 1.99 -14.99
N GLU A 127 -5.80 1.38 -16.05
CA GLU A 127 -4.37 1.31 -16.33
C GLU A 127 -3.80 2.61 -16.91
N LYS A 128 -4.66 3.53 -17.37
CA LYS A 128 -4.21 4.79 -17.98
C LYS A 128 -3.55 5.66 -16.91
N PRO A 129 -2.36 6.23 -17.18
CA PRO A 129 -1.66 7.08 -16.23
C PRO A 129 -2.50 8.32 -15.93
N HIS A 130 -3.04 8.39 -14.72
CA HIS A 130 -3.59 9.61 -14.16
C HIS A 130 -2.50 10.33 -13.35
N PRO A 131 -2.48 11.68 -13.33
CA PRO A 131 -1.35 12.47 -12.82
C PRO A 131 -0.96 12.24 -11.35
N MET A 132 -1.71 11.43 -10.59
CA MET A 132 -1.37 11.02 -9.21
C MET A 132 -1.51 9.51 -8.96
N GLN A 133 -1.54 8.69 -10.01
CA GLN A 133 -1.39 7.25 -9.83
C GLN A 133 0.04 6.96 -9.35
N ASN A 134 0.13 6.33 -8.17
CA ASN A 134 1.33 5.71 -7.64
C ASN A 134 2.50 6.67 -7.37
N THR A 135 2.27 7.69 -6.54
CA THR A 135 3.33 8.55 -6.02
C THR A 135 4.38 7.75 -5.22
N GLU A 136 5.62 7.88 -5.69
CA GLU A 136 6.92 7.60 -5.09
C GLU A 136 6.93 6.84 -3.75
N ALA A 137 7.52 5.65 -3.78
CA ALA A 137 8.06 5.01 -2.60
C ALA A 137 9.41 5.66 -2.25
N LYS A 138 9.44 6.61 -1.31
CA LYS A 138 10.71 7.04 -0.70
C LYS A 138 11.07 6.06 0.40
N ALA A 139 11.56 4.89 -0.02
CA ALA A 139 11.94 3.84 0.90
C ALA A 139 13.26 4.18 1.59
N LYS A 140 13.32 4.06 2.92
CA LYS A 140 14.60 3.99 3.63
C LYS A 140 15.18 2.60 3.41
N ALA A 141 16.39 2.50 2.88
CA ALA A 141 17.10 1.23 2.79
C ALA A 141 17.27 0.67 4.22
N GLY A 142 16.70 -0.51 4.48
CA GLY A 142 16.89 -1.19 5.76
C GLY A 142 18.38 -1.48 5.96
N THR A 143 19.00 -0.86 6.97
CA THR A 143 20.40 -1.15 7.32
C THR A 143 20.50 -2.55 7.93
N SER A 144 20.76 -3.54 7.08
CA SER A 144 21.34 -4.82 7.49
C SER A 144 22.65 -5.02 6.73
N GLY A 145 23.76 -4.67 7.39
CA GLY A 145 25.12 -5.06 6.96
C GLY A 145 25.74 -4.18 5.88
N LYS A 146 27.05 -3.89 6.05
CA LYS A 146 27.90 -3.11 5.16
C LYS A 146 27.76 -3.55 3.69
N GLY A 147 27.41 -2.62 2.80
CA GLY A 147 27.45 -2.81 1.35
C GLY A 147 27.11 -1.50 0.63
N SER A 148 28.05 -1.01 -0.16
CA SER A 148 28.08 0.23 -0.97
C SER A 148 26.74 0.85 -1.41
N ALA A 149 26.62 2.14 -1.16
CA ALA A 149 25.59 3.03 -1.69
C ALA A 149 25.64 3.11 -3.22
N GLY A 150 24.50 2.87 -3.86
CA GLY A 150 24.22 3.23 -5.24
C GLY A 150 22.87 3.95 -5.29
N LEU A 151 22.90 5.25 -5.60
CA LEU A 151 21.72 6.02 -6.00
C LEU A 151 21.23 5.46 -7.34
N ILE A 152 19.96 5.10 -7.43
CA ILE A 152 19.29 4.90 -8.71
C ILE A 152 18.35 6.09 -8.94
N ASN A 153 18.59 6.78 -10.04
CA ASN A 153 17.77 7.87 -10.58
C ASN A 153 16.45 7.35 -11.13
#